data_AF-A0A066Y1C2-F1
#
_entry.id   AF-A0A066Y1C2-F1
#
_cell.length_a   1.000
_cell.length_b   1.000
_cell.length_c   1.000
_cell.angle_alpha   90.00
_cell.angle_beta   90.00
_cell.angle_gamma   90.00
#
_symmetry.space_group_name_H-M   'P 1'
#
loop_
_entity.id
_entity.type
_entity.pdbx_description
1 polymer ?
#
loop_
_entity_poly.entity_id
_entity_poly.type
_entity_poly.pdbx_seq_one_letter_code
_entity_poly.pdbx_strand_id
1 'polypeptide(L)'
;MRPSTLAALLLASGSASASVASARGRSTTRIRTAIRGSTGECKYLPGDAGWPSADAWARLNETVGGRLIATVPLGSPCHGAAYNATECARLQDAWLFSEV
;
A
#
# COMPACT_ATOMS: atom_id res chain seq x y z
N MET A 1 34.87 -13.15 -31.59
CA MET A 1 34.78 -14.50 -32.17
C MET A 1 33.94 -15.37 -31.24
N ARG A 2 32.86 -15.94 -31.77
CA ARG A 2 32.00 -16.93 -31.09
C ARG A 2 32.71 -18.29 -31.13
N PRO A 3 32.47 -19.17 -30.14
CA PRO A 3 32.38 -20.58 -30.44
C PRO A 3 30.96 -21.06 -30.18
N SER A 4 30.35 -21.48 -31.29
CA SER A 4 29.17 -22.33 -31.34
C SER A 4 29.54 -23.72 -30.83
N THR A 5 28.74 -24.29 -29.94
CA THR A 5 28.77 -25.73 -29.65
C THR A 5 27.38 -26.31 -29.82
N LEU A 6 27.39 -27.46 -30.48
CA LEU A 6 26.30 -28.17 -31.14
C LEU A 6 25.33 -28.81 -30.15
N ALA A 7 24.11 -29.01 -30.65
CA ALA A 7 23.02 -29.71 -30.00
C ALA A 7 23.33 -31.20 -29.75
N ALA A 8 22.83 -31.72 -28.64
CA ALA A 8 22.60 -33.15 -28.42
C ALA A 8 21.17 -33.32 -27.88
N LEU A 9 20.27 -33.84 -28.73
CA LEU A 9 18.97 -34.36 -28.30
C LEU A 9 19.20 -35.70 -27.60
N LEU A 10 18.75 -35.83 -26.36
CA LEU A 10 18.64 -37.10 -25.66
C LEU A 10 17.17 -37.39 -25.32
N LEU A 11 16.86 -38.67 -25.43
CA LEU A 11 15.54 -39.27 -25.55
C LEU A 11 14.62 -38.97 -24.35
N ALA A 12 13.34 -38.80 -24.67
CA ALA A 12 12.26 -38.84 -23.69
C ALA A 12 12.17 -40.23 -23.05
N SER A 13 12.27 -40.27 -21.72
CA SER A 13 11.83 -41.40 -20.90
C SER A 13 10.83 -40.85 -19.88
N GLY A 14 9.55 -41.11 -20.13
CA GLY A 14 8.47 -40.78 -19.22
C GLY A 14 8.52 -41.65 -17.96
N SER A 15 8.16 -41.05 -16.83
CA SER A 15 7.82 -41.78 -15.61
C SER A 15 6.72 -40.99 -14.90
N ALA A 16 5.49 -41.43 -15.09
CA ALA A 16 4.34 -40.92 -14.36
C ALA A 16 4.47 -41.33 -12.90
N SER A 17 4.49 -40.36 -11.98
CA SER A 17 4.42 -40.61 -10.53
C SER A 17 3.04 -40.17 -10.06
N ALA A 18 2.28 -41.14 -9.53
CA ALA A 18 0.92 -40.96 -9.03
C ALA A 18 0.88 -40.08 -7.77
N SER A 19 -0.10 -39.20 -7.69
CA SER A 19 -0.37 -38.38 -6.51
C SER A 19 -0.86 -39.24 -5.35
N VAL A 20 -0.14 -39.21 -4.22
CA VAL A 20 -0.60 -39.81 -2.96
C VAL A 20 -1.66 -38.92 -2.31
N ALA A 21 -2.73 -39.54 -1.81
CA ALA A 21 -3.88 -38.89 -1.20
C ALA A 21 -3.53 -38.12 0.08
N SER A 22 -4.05 -36.90 0.20
CA SER A 22 -3.94 -36.05 1.39
C SER A 22 -4.71 -36.66 2.57
N ALA A 23 -3.99 -36.99 3.64
CA ALA A 23 -4.58 -37.44 4.90
C ALA A 23 -5.38 -36.29 5.52
N ARG A 24 -6.67 -36.55 5.78
CA ARG A 24 -7.59 -35.64 6.49
C ARG A 24 -7.01 -35.28 7.86
N GLY A 25 -6.49 -34.07 7.99
CA GLY A 25 -6.19 -33.45 9.28
C GLY A 25 -7.46 -33.34 10.11
N ARG A 26 -7.40 -33.83 11.35
CA ARG A 26 -8.45 -33.73 12.36
C ARG A 26 -8.79 -32.25 12.61
N SER A 27 -9.97 -31.81 12.19
CA SER A 27 -10.53 -30.50 12.56
C SER A 27 -10.69 -30.44 14.07
N THR A 28 -9.69 -29.89 14.76
CA THR A 28 -9.86 -29.35 16.11
C THR A 28 -10.75 -28.12 15.97
N THR A 29 -12.05 -28.28 16.21
CA THR A 29 -12.99 -27.17 16.35
C THR A 29 -12.52 -26.28 17.49
N ARG A 30 -11.74 -25.25 17.18
CA ARG A 30 -11.54 -24.10 18.08
C ARG A 30 -12.90 -23.43 18.15
N ILE A 31 -13.62 -23.58 19.26
CA ILE A 31 -14.78 -22.73 19.55
C ILE A 31 -14.23 -21.32 19.67
N ARG A 32 -14.22 -20.59 18.54
CA ARG A 32 -14.06 -19.14 18.52
C ARG A 32 -15.41 -18.60 18.97
N THR A 33 -15.56 -18.37 20.27
CA THR A 33 -16.62 -17.50 20.76
C THR A 33 -16.46 -16.18 20.02
N ALA A 34 -17.34 -15.92 19.06
CA ALA A 34 -17.35 -14.67 18.33
C ALA A 34 -17.69 -13.57 19.33
N ILE A 35 -16.67 -12.85 19.80
CA ILE A 35 -16.89 -11.49 20.28
C ILE A 35 -17.55 -10.79 19.12
N ARG A 36 -18.86 -10.53 19.22
CA ARG A 36 -19.54 -9.56 18.39
C ARG A 36 -18.98 -8.19 18.76
N GLY A 37 -17.75 -7.95 18.32
CA GLY A 37 -17.28 -6.60 18.11
C GLY A 37 -18.25 -5.95 17.14
N SER A 38 -18.59 -4.70 17.38
CA SER A 38 -19.19 -3.82 16.37
C SER A 38 -18.66 -4.21 14.99
N THR A 39 -19.55 -4.52 14.04
CA THR A 39 -19.21 -4.79 12.64
C THR A 39 -18.77 -3.50 11.94
N GLY A 40 -17.93 -2.71 12.58
CA GLY A 40 -17.37 -1.49 12.03
C GLY A 40 -16.30 -1.87 11.02
N GLU A 41 -16.62 -1.77 9.74
CA GLU A 41 -15.61 -1.82 8.69
C GLU A 41 -14.57 -0.72 8.94
N CYS A 42 -13.28 -1.08 8.86
CA CYS A 42 -12.19 -0.11 8.95
C CYS A 42 -12.24 0.85 7.74
N LYS A 43 -11.82 2.10 7.95
CA LYS A 43 -11.63 3.04 6.84
C LYS A 43 -10.32 2.71 6.12
N TYR A 44 -10.29 2.92 4.80
CA TYR A 44 -9.06 2.81 4.02
C TYR A 44 -8.09 3.94 4.36
N LEU A 45 -6.80 3.63 4.39
CA LEU A 45 -5.69 4.56 4.51
C LEU A 45 -4.93 4.67 3.17
N PRO A 46 -4.15 5.74 2.97
CA PRO A 46 -3.27 5.84 1.81
C PRO A 46 -2.37 4.60 1.67
N GLY A 47 -2.44 3.93 0.53
CA GLY A 47 -1.71 2.69 0.24
C GLY A 47 -2.55 1.41 0.29
N ASP A 48 -3.74 1.45 0.89
CA ASP A 48 -4.67 0.32 0.88
C ASP A 48 -5.26 0.09 -0.52
N ALA A 49 -5.61 -1.16 -0.84
CA ALA A 49 -6.22 -1.52 -2.13
C ALA A 49 -7.57 -0.81 -2.39
N GLY A 50 -8.28 -0.43 -1.33
CA GLY A 50 -9.53 0.34 -1.42
C GLY A 50 -9.35 1.86 -1.36
N TRP A 51 -8.11 2.36 -1.29
CA TRP A 51 -7.83 3.79 -1.34
C TRP A 51 -8.20 4.36 -2.73
N PRO A 52 -8.84 5.55 -2.82
CA PRO A 52 -9.22 6.09 -4.12
C PRO A 52 -8.01 6.35 -5.03
N SER A 53 -8.17 6.06 -6.31
CA SER A 53 -7.17 6.36 -7.34
C SER A 53 -7.04 7.88 -7.57
N ALA A 54 -5.96 8.29 -8.26
CA ALA A 54 -5.76 9.68 -8.64
C ALA A 54 -6.95 10.25 -9.43
N ASP A 55 -7.51 9.50 -10.38
CA ASP A 55 -8.68 9.92 -11.17
C ASP A 55 -9.94 10.07 -10.30
N ALA A 56 -10.10 9.24 -9.27
CA ALA A 56 -11.22 9.37 -8.34
C ALA A 56 -11.11 10.65 -7.51
N TRP A 57 -9.89 10.99 -7.06
CA TRP A 57 -9.62 12.27 -6.39
C TRP A 57 -9.80 13.47 -7.32
N ALA A 58 -9.40 13.36 -8.60
CA ALA A 58 -9.60 14.40 -9.60
C ALA A 58 -11.09 14.68 -9.83
N ARG A 59 -11.90 13.63 -10.02
CA ARG A 59 -13.37 13.78 -10.12
C ARG A 59 -13.97 14.40 -8.86
N LEU A 60 -13.54 13.99 -7.67
CA LEU A 60 -14.02 14.63 -6.44
C LEU A 60 -13.69 16.13 -6.46
N ASN A 61 -12.46 16.49 -6.83
CA ASN A 61 -12.05 17.89 -6.93
C ASN A 61 -12.95 18.71 -7.87
N GLU A 62 -13.32 18.15 -9.02
CA GLU A 62 -14.28 18.77 -9.94
C GLU A 62 -15.65 18.97 -9.27
N THR A 63 -16.18 17.96 -8.57
CA THR A 63 -17.50 18.06 -7.91
C THR A 63 -17.53 19.09 -6.77
N VAL A 64 -16.40 19.35 -6.11
CA VAL A 64 -16.28 20.37 -5.06
C VAL A 64 -15.80 21.73 -5.59
N GLY A 65 -15.79 21.92 -6.92
CA GLY A 65 -15.45 23.19 -7.56
C GLY A 65 -13.99 23.58 -7.42
N GLY A 66 -13.07 22.60 -7.45
CA GLY A 66 -11.63 22.84 -7.37
C GLY A 66 -11.09 23.07 -5.95
N ARG A 67 -11.87 22.74 -4.91
CA ARG A 67 -11.55 23.03 -3.50
C ARG A 67 -10.89 21.88 -2.74
N LEU A 68 -10.58 20.76 -3.41
CA LEU A 68 -9.85 19.66 -2.79
C LEU A 68 -8.35 19.96 -2.79
N ILE A 69 -7.74 19.96 -1.61
CA ILE A 69 -6.31 20.27 -1.42
C ILE A 69 -5.58 18.99 -0.99
N ALA A 70 -4.56 18.59 -1.74
CA ALA A 70 -3.59 17.60 -1.27
C ALA A 70 -2.72 18.24 -0.19
N THR A 71 -2.81 17.74 1.05
CA THR A 71 -2.20 18.39 2.20
C THR A 71 -0.69 18.45 2.09
N VAL A 72 -0.15 19.66 2.21
CA VAL A 72 1.27 19.90 2.47
C VAL A 72 1.39 20.32 3.94
N PRO A 73 2.17 19.61 4.79
CA PRO A 73 2.30 19.99 6.20
C PRO A 73 2.81 21.43 6.36
N LEU A 74 2.28 22.17 7.33
CA LEU A 74 2.74 23.53 7.64
C LEU A 74 4.26 23.59 7.85
N GLY A 75 4.82 22.60 8.55
CA GLY A 75 6.26 22.49 8.81
C GLY A 75 7.11 21.98 7.65
N SER A 76 6.57 21.84 6.42
CA SER A 76 7.36 21.41 5.25
C SER A 76 8.63 22.26 5.02
N PRO A 77 8.63 23.59 5.23
CA PRO A 77 9.84 24.41 5.13
C PRO A 77 10.95 24.06 6.13
N CYS A 78 10.69 23.24 7.14
CA CYS A 78 11.68 22.82 8.13
C CYS A 78 12.40 21.51 7.79
N HIS A 79 12.06 20.83 6.68
CA HIS A 79 12.55 19.47 6.40
C HIS A 79 12.84 19.20 4.91
N GLY A 80 13.77 18.28 4.67
CA GLY A 80 14.01 17.68 3.35
C GLY A 80 14.39 18.68 2.27
N ALA A 81 14.00 18.38 1.03
CA ALA A 81 14.31 19.21 -0.14
C ALA A 81 13.55 20.55 -0.16
N ALA A 82 12.49 20.69 0.66
CA ALA A 82 11.71 21.92 0.79
C ALA A 82 12.26 22.86 1.86
N TYR A 83 13.40 22.54 2.46
CA TYR A 83 13.97 23.32 3.56
C TYR A 83 14.21 24.79 3.17
N ASN A 84 13.65 25.69 3.99
CA ASN A 84 13.84 27.12 3.92
C ASN A 84 14.06 27.63 5.34
N ALA A 85 15.30 28.04 5.64
CA ALA A 85 15.71 28.46 6.98
C ALA A 85 14.89 29.64 7.51
N THR A 86 14.62 30.64 6.67
CA THR A 86 13.87 31.84 7.05
C THR A 86 12.42 31.53 7.39
N GLU A 87 11.75 30.76 6.54
CA GLU A 87 10.34 30.40 6.79
C GLU A 87 10.20 29.42 7.96
N CYS A 88 11.14 28.48 8.11
CA CYS A 88 11.15 27.60 9.26
C CYS A 88 11.30 28.38 10.58
N ALA A 89 12.21 29.35 10.65
CA ALA A 89 12.38 30.19 11.83
C ALA A 89 11.11 30.98 12.15
N ARG A 90 10.46 31.58 11.14
CA ARG A 90 9.18 32.28 11.30
C ARG A 90 8.09 31.36 11.88
N LEU A 91 7.97 30.14 11.35
CA LEU A 91 7.00 29.15 11.82
C LEU A 91 7.29 28.67 13.25
N GLN A 92 8.56 28.55 13.63
CA GLN A 92 8.97 28.18 14.98
C GLN A 92 8.59 29.26 16.00
N ASP A 93 8.84 30.54 15.68
CA ASP A 93 8.50 31.66 16.55
C ASP A 93 6.98 31.79 16.76
N ALA A 94 6.18 31.45 15.76
CA ALA A 94 4.72 31.55 15.79
C ALA A 94 3.99 30.24 16.15
N TRP A 95 4.70 29.13 16.39
CA TRP A 95 4.10 27.78 16.43
C TRP A 95 2.95 27.61 17.44
N LEU A 96 2.99 28.34 18.54
CA LEU A 96 2.00 28.26 19.63
C LEU A 96 0.79 29.18 19.43
N PHE A 97 0.74 29.95 18.34
CA PHE A 97 -0.31 30.92 18.06
C PHE A 97 -1.06 30.54 16.78
N SER A 98 -2.39 30.64 16.78
CA SER A 98 -3.14 30.55 15.53
C SER A 98 -3.04 31.88 14.80
N GLU A 99 -2.57 31.83 13.55
CA GLU A 99 -2.66 32.96 12.60
C GLU A 99 -4.07 33.02 11.96
N VAL A 100 -4.93 32.03 12.30
CA VAL A 100 -6.32 31.82 11.83
C VAL A 100 -7.31 32.09 12.96
#